data_AF-A0A920F6Y1-F1
#
_entry.id   AF-A0A920F6Y1-F1
#
_cell.length_a   1.000
_cell.length_b   1.000
_cell.length_c   1.000
_cell.angle_alpha   90.00
_cell.angle_beta   90.00
_cell.angle_gamma   90.00
#
_symmetry.space_group_name_H-M   'P 1'
#
loop_
_entity.id
_entity.type
_entity.pdbx_description
1 polymer ?
#
loop_
_entity_poly.entity_id
_entity_poly.type
_entity_poly.pdbx_seq_one_letter_code
_entity_poly.pdbx_strand_id
1 'polypeptide(L)'
;MGYRGYGLPVAELISEGNIGMMQAVKRFDPERGFRLATYALWWIRASIQEYILHSWSLVKMGTTAAQKAVFQFTQAKGQMKAIDEGDLSPENVREIASRLDVPEHEVVSMNARLSGQTTP
;
A
#
# COMPACT_ATOMS: atom_id res chain seq x y z
N MET A 1 -22.65 2.30 -7.44
CA MET A 1 -21.57 1.62 -6.68
C MET A 1 -20.41 1.41 -7.65
N GLY A 2 -19.46 2.35 -7.68
CA GLY A 2 -18.42 2.37 -8.72
C GLY A 2 -17.09 1.90 -8.16
N TYR A 3 -16.58 0.77 -8.66
CA TYR A 3 -15.25 0.26 -8.33
C TYR A 3 -14.11 1.10 -8.94
N ARG A 4 -14.44 2.11 -9.75
CA ARG A 4 -13.49 3.05 -10.38
C ARG A 4 -12.75 3.97 -9.39
N GLY A 5 -13.24 4.12 -8.16
CA GLY A 5 -12.60 4.98 -7.14
C GLY A 5 -11.36 4.39 -6.47
N TYR A 6 -11.04 3.12 -6.72
CA TYR A 6 -9.95 2.41 -6.05
C TYR A 6 -8.60 2.48 -6.78
N GLY A 7 -8.54 3.13 -7.96
CA GLY A 7 -7.30 3.24 -8.74
C GLY A 7 -6.83 1.93 -9.38
N LEU A 8 -7.66 0.87 -9.35
CA LEU A 8 -7.34 -0.44 -9.90
C LEU A 8 -7.66 -0.51 -11.40
N PRO A 9 -6.85 -1.25 -12.20
CA PRO A 9 -7.13 -1.45 -13.61
C PRO A 9 -8.51 -2.11 -13.82
N VAL A 10 -9.32 -1.54 -14.71
CA VAL A 10 -10.66 -2.07 -15.03
C VAL A 10 -10.57 -3.52 -15.55
N ALA A 11 -9.50 -3.85 -16.27
CA ALA A 11 -9.24 -5.20 -16.75
C ALA A 11 -9.12 -6.23 -15.60
N GLU A 12 -8.48 -5.87 -14.48
CA GLU A 12 -8.36 -6.77 -13.33
C GLU A 12 -9.70 -6.95 -12.62
N LEU A 13 -10.50 -5.89 -12.49
CA LEU A 13 -11.86 -5.99 -11.96
C LEU A 13 -12.76 -6.90 -12.81
N ILE A 14 -12.61 -6.89 -14.14
CA ILE A 14 -13.35 -7.77 -15.04
C ILE A 14 -12.90 -9.22 -14.86
N SER A 15 -11.59 -9.47 -14.78
CA SER A 15 -11.03 -10.80 -14.56
C SER A 15 -11.51 -11.41 -13.25
N GLU A 16 -11.52 -10.63 -12.16
CA GLU A 16 -12.06 -11.06 -10.87
C GLU A 16 -13.57 -11.29 -10.90
N GLY A 17 -14.30 -10.45 -11.66
CA GLY A 17 -15.72 -10.70 -11.94
C GLY A 17 -15.96 -12.06 -12.62
N ASN A 18 -15.10 -12.45 -13.57
CA ASN A 18 -15.17 -13.76 -14.22
C ASN A 18 -14.91 -14.91 -13.23
N ILE A 19 -13.99 -14.73 -12.27
CA ILE A 19 -13.75 -15.70 -11.20
C ILE A 19 -15.01 -15.85 -10.32
N GLY A 20 -15.62 -14.73 -9.90
CA GLY A 20 -16.88 -14.76 -9.15
C GLY A 20 -18.01 -15.44 -9.93
N MET A 21 -18.10 -15.23 -11.25
CA MET A 21 -19.06 -15.92 -12.10
C MET A 21 -18.82 -17.44 -12.15
N MET A 22 -17.57 -17.88 -12.30
CA MET A 22 -17.23 -19.30 -12.29
C MET A 22 -17.60 -19.96 -10.94
N GLN A 23 -17.37 -19.27 -9.83
CA GLN A 23 -17.76 -19.75 -8.50
C GLN A 23 -19.28 -19.87 -8.36
N ALA A 24 -20.03 -18.90 -8.90
CA ALA A 24 -21.48 -18.95 -8.92
C ALA A 24 -22.00 -20.16 -9.69
N VAL A 25 -21.49 -20.38 -10.91
CA VAL A 25 -21.92 -21.50 -11.77
C VAL A 25 -21.65 -22.84 -11.11
N LYS A 26 -20.48 -23.02 -10.47
CA LYS A 26 -20.12 -24.26 -9.77
C LYS A 26 -21.04 -24.60 -8.59
N ARG A 27 -21.62 -23.59 -7.94
CA ARG A 27 -22.45 -23.74 -6.72
C ARG A 27 -23.94 -23.51 -6.98
N PHE A 28 -24.32 -23.22 -8.23
CA PHE A 28 -25.69 -22.93 -8.58
C PHE A 28 -26.50 -24.22 -8.67
N ASP A 29 -27.67 -24.19 -8.02
CA ASP A 29 -28.64 -25.27 -8.03
C ASP A 29 -29.92 -24.77 -8.72
N PRO A 30 -30.22 -25.25 -9.95
CA PRO A 30 -31.37 -24.80 -10.73
C PRO A 30 -32.72 -25.23 -10.12
N GLU A 31 -32.75 -26.27 -9.27
CA GLU A 31 -33.99 -26.79 -8.68
C GLU A 31 -34.56 -25.86 -7.61
N ARG A 32 -33.76 -24.92 -7.10
CA ARG A 32 -34.17 -23.92 -6.10
C ARG A 32 -35.08 -22.81 -6.64
N GLY A 33 -35.33 -22.77 -7.95
CA GLY A 33 -36.30 -21.85 -8.56
C GLY A 33 -35.85 -20.39 -8.71
N PHE A 34 -34.57 -20.06 -8.47
CA PHE A 34 -34.02 -18.72 -8.68
C PHE A 34 -33.20 -18.64 -9.96
N ARG A 35 -33.17 -17.47 -10.60
CA ARG A 35 -32.36 -17.23 -11.79
C ARG A 35 -30.87 -17.20 -11.44
N LEU A 36 -30.05 -17.87 -12.25
CA LEU A 36 -28.58 -17.87 -12.13
C LEU A 36 -28.02 -16.44 -11.99
N ALA A 37 -28.53 -15.48 -12.78
CA ALA A 37 -28.09 -14.09 -12.73
C ALA A 37 -28.22 -13.46 -11.33
N THR A 38 -29.28 -13.78 -10.60
CA THR A 38 -29.51 -13.28 -9.23
C THR A 38 -28.51 -13.87 -8.26
N TYR A 39 -28.18 -15.17 -8.40
CA TYR A 39 -27.20 -15.83 -7.56
C TYR A 39 -25.77 -15.38 -7.89
N ALA A 40 -25.44 -15.29 -9.18
CA ALA A 40 -24.12 -14.90 -9.67
C ALA A 40 -23.74 -13.47 -9.28
N LEU A 41 -24.72 -12.55 -9.19
CA LEU A 41 -24.47 -11.18 -8.75
C LEU A 41 -23.78 -11.11 -7.38
N TRP A 42 -24.15 -11.98 -6.44
CA TRP A 42 -23.53 -12.03 -5.12
C TRP A 42 -22.07 -12.46 -5.17
N TRP A 43 -21.77 -13.51 -5.93
CA TRP A 43 -20.40 -14.02 -6.09
C TRP A 43 -19.49 -13.05 -6.85
N ILE A 44 -20.01 -12.41 -7.89
CA ILE A 44 -19.26 -11.39 -8.65
C ILE A 44 -18.89 -10.23 -7.72
N ARG A 45 -19.85 -9.74 -6.93
CA ARG A 45 -19.60 -8.64 -6.00
C ARG A 45 -18.62 -9.03 -4.89
N ALA A 46 -18.74 -10.25 -4.36
CA ALA A 46 -17.85 -10.78 -3.34
C ALA A 46 -16.40 -10.89 -3.86
N SER A 47 -16.19 -11.49 -5.04
CA SER A 47 -14.85 -11.66 -5.65
C SER A 47 -14.17 -10.31 -5.89
N ILE A 48 -14.90 -9.34 -6.44
CA ILE A 48 -14.37 -7.99 -6.68
C ILE A 48 -14.01 -7.30 -5.36
N GLN A 49 -14.84 -7.45 -4.33
CA GLN A 49 -14.59 -6.82 -3.03
C GLN A 49 -13.40 -7.46 -2.31
N GLU A 50 -13.24 -8.78 -2.41
CA GLU A 50 -12.08 -9.50 -1.88
C GLU A 50 -10.79 -9.08 -2.57
N TYR A 51 -10.79 -8.95 -3.90
CA TYR A 51 -9.65 -8.44 -4.66
C TYR A 51 -9.28 -7.01 -4.25
N ILE A 52 -10.26 -6.11 -4.10
CA ILE A 52 -10.00 -4.74 -3.63
C ILE A 52 -9.34 -4.73 -2.25
N LEU A 53 -9.80 -5.57 -1.32
CA LEU A 53 -9.22 -5.66 0.02
C LEU A 53 -7.76 -6.16 -0.01
N HIS A 54 -7.47 -7.19 -0.80
CA HIS A 54 -6.12 -7.73 -0.96
C HIS A 54 -5.17 -6.73 -1.63
N SER A 55 -5.61 -6.08 -2.72
CA SER A 55 -4.80 -5.10 -3.45
C SER A 55 -4.53 -3.84 -2.62
N TRP A 56 -5.47 -3.42 -1.78
CA TRP A 56 -5.26 -2.29 -0.88
C TRP A 56 -4.31 -2.64 0.27
N SER A 57 -4.30 -3.90 0.74
CA SER A 57 -3.32 -4.40 1.71
C SER A 57 -1.91 -4.49 1.11
N LEU A 58 -1.76 -4.91 -0.15
CA LEU A 58 -0.46 -4.93 -0.83
C LEU A 58 0.14 -3.52 -0.97
N VAL A 59 -0.65 -2.51 -1.29
CA VAL A 59 -0.19 -1.12 -1.38
C VAL A 59 0.18 -0.54 0.00
N LYS A 60 -0.51 -0.95 1.09
CA LYS A 60 -0.16 -0.54 2.46
C LYS A 60 1.00 -1.33 3.08
N MET A 61 1.13 -2.62 2.76
CA MET A 61 2.24 -3.49 3.20
C MET A 61 3.50 -3.29 2.35
N GLY A 62 3.37 -2.77 1.13
CA GLY A 62 4.48 -2.48 0.22
C GLY A 62 5.38 -1.33 0.67
N THR A 63 4.96 -0.54 1.68
CA THR A 63 5.87 0.29 2.46
C THR A 63 6.09 -0.39 3.80
N THR A 64 7.20 -1.13 3.92
CA THR A 64 7.69 -1.57 5.23
C THR A 64 7.78 -0.38 6.19
N ALA A 65 7.65 -0.60 7.50
CA ALA A 65 7.81 0.47 8.50
C ALA A 65 9.11 1.28 8.26
N ALA A 66 10.18 0.60 7.83
CA ALA A 66 11.43 1.20 7.40
C ALA A 66 11.30 2.14 6.19
N GLN A 67 10.56 1.78 5.15
CA GLN A 67 10.33 2.66 3.99
C GLN A 67 9.47 3.87 4.34
N LYS A 68 8.47 3.69 5.22
CA LYS A 68 7.65 4.80 5.72
C LYS A 68 8.50 5.80 6.53
N ALA A 69 9.36 5.29 7.40
CA ALA A 69 10.28 6.12 8.19
C ALA A 69 11.28 6.88 7.29
N VAL A 70 11.86 6.22 6.29
CA VAL A 70 12.75 6.86 5.30
C VAL A 70 12.02 7.94 4.49
N PHE A 71 10.77 7.71 4.07
CA PHE A 71 9.96 8.70 3.36
C PHE A 71 9.66 9.93 4.23
N GLN A 72 9.29 9.72 5.50
CA GLN A 72 9.06 10.79 6.46
C GLN A 72 10.33 11.58 6.77
N PHE A 73 11.47 10.89 6.91
CA PHE A 73 12.79 11.51 7.05
C PHE A 73 13.15 12.38 5.84
N THR A 74 12.96 11.87 4.62
CA THR A 74 13.26 12.62 3.38
C THR A 74 12.39 13.87 3.27
N GLN A 75 11.12 13.77 3.66
CA GLN A 75 10.20 14.91 3.72
C GLN A 75 10.64 15.94 4.77
N ALA A 76 11.02 15.50 5.97
CA ALA A 76 11.50 16.37 7.04
C ALA A 76 12.80 17.10 6.64
N LYS A 77 13.75 16.39 5.99
CA LYS A 77 14.99 16.97 5.45
C LYS A 77 14.69 18.06 4.41
N GLY A 78 13.72 17.85 3.53
CA GLY A 78 13.31 18.85 2.52
C GLY A 78 12.66 20.11 3.10
N GLN A 79 11.89 19.99 4.18
CA GLN A 79 11.25 21.14 4.85
C GLN A 79 12.26 22.02 5.59
N MET A 80 13.34 21.43 6.11
CA MET A 80 14.37 22.14 6.88
C MET A 80 15.35 22.93 5.99
N LYS A 81 15.17 22.95 4.65
CA LYS A 81 16.13 23.55 3.70
C LYS A 81 17.58 23.10 3.95
N ALA A 82 17.77 21.95 4.59
CA ALA A 82 19.07 21.28 4.70
C ALA A 82 19.36 20.57 3.37
N ILE A 83 19.38 21.34 2.29
CA ILE A 83 20.04 20.97 1.04
C ILE A 83 21.53 21.20 1.31
N ASP A 84 22.09 20.37 2.17
CA ASP A 84 23.53 20.20 2.23
C ASP A 84 23.77 18.74 1.91
N GLU A 85 24.54 18.48 0.86
CA GLU A 85 24.83 17.15 0.31
C GLU A 85 25.74 16.32 1.25
N GLY A 86 25.92 16.78 2.50
CA GLY A 86 26.79 16.19 3.52
C GLY A 86 26.08 15.62 4.75
N ASP A 87 26.86 15.41 5.80
CA ASP A 87 26.38 14.91 7.09
C ASP A 87 25.46 15.91 7.78
N LEU A 88 24.37 15.41 8.38
CA LEU A 88 23.45 16.23 9.17
C LEU A 88 24.18 16.81 10.39
N SER A 89 23.95 18.10 10.68
CA SER A 89 24.44 18.68 11.94
C SER A 89 23.85 17.93 13.15
N PRO A 90 24.57 17.82 14.28
CA PRO A 90 24.06 17.20 15.51
C PRO A 90 22.79 17.86 16.08
N GLU A 91 22.47 19.08 15.65
CA GLU A 91 21.24 19.79 16.01
C GLU A 91 20.06 19.32 15.15
N ASN A 92 20.29 19.18 13.83
CA ASN A 92 19.28 18.66 12.89
C ASN A 92 18.93 17.20 13.18
N VAL A 93 19.92 16.37 13.56
CA VAL A 93 19.68 14.97 13.96
C VAL A 93 18.74 14.89 15.16
N ARG A 94 18.98 15.71 16.20
CA ARG A 94 18.12 15.78 17.39
C ARG A 94 16.72 16.26 17.07
N GLU A 95 16.59 17.28 16.23
CA GLU A 95 15.28 17.80 15.83
C GLU A 95 14.48 16.78 15.03
N ILE A 96 15.11 16.09 14.08
CA ILE A 96 14.46 15.05 13.27
C ILE A 96 14.10 13.83 14.12
N ALA A 97 15.00 13.40 15.02
CA ALA A 97 14.74 12.31 15.98
C ALA A 97 13.52 12.59 16.85
N SER A 98 13.43 13.81 17.42
CA SER A 98 12.29 14.23 18.24
C SER A 98 10.99 14.36 17.45
N ARG A 99 11.04 14.73 16.17
CA ARG A 99 9.84 14.85 15.31
C ARG A 99 9.32 13.49 14.84
N LEU A 100 10.22 12.53 14.61
CA LEU A 100 9.89 11.21 14.09
C LEU A 100 9.72 10.15 15.19
N ASP A 101 9.96 10.50 16.46
CA ASP A 101 9.93 9.60 17.62
C ASP A 101 10.82 8.36 17.43
N VAL A 102 12.00 8.59 16.84
CA VAL A 102 13.01 7.56 16.58
C VAL A 102 14.34 7.99 17.22
N PRO A 103 15.18 7.05 17.66
CA PRO A 103 16.46 7.38 18.28
C PRO A 103 17.43 8.01 17.27
N GLU A 104 18.33 8.88 17.76
CA GLU A 104 19.27 9.63 16.92
C GLU A 104 20.15 8.73 16.02
N HIS A 105 20.55 7.55 16.52
CA HIS A 105 21.35 6.59 15.74
C HIS A 105 20.59 6.04 14.52
N GLU A 106 19.26 5.96 14.60
CA GLU A 106 18.41 5.51 13.50
C GLU A 106 18.30 6.60 12.42
N VAL A 107 18.24 7.88 12.83
CA VAL A 107 18.29 9.04 11.92
C VAL A 107 19.63 9.11 11.18
N VAL A 108 20.75 8.87 11.87
CA VAL A 108 22.09 8.82 11.26
C VAL A 108 22.20 7.67 10.26
N SER A 109 21.70 6.49 10.60
CA SER A 109 21.64 5.33 9.70
C SER A 109 20.78 5.60 8.47
N MET A 110 19.62 6.25 8.64
CA MET A 110 18.76 6.66 7.52
C MET A 110 19.44 7.68 6.60
N ASN A 111 20.16 8.66 7.15
CA ASN A 111 20.92 9.63 6.36
C ASN A 111 22.05 8.97 5.56
N ALA A 112 22.81 8.05 6.16
CA ALA A 112 23.88 7.30 5.49
C ALA A 112 23.36 6.41 4.35
N ARG A 113 22.20 5.76 4.55
CA ARG A 113 21.52 4.97 3.52
C ARG A 113 21.04 5.82 2.35
N LEU A 114 20.60 7.05 2.61
CA LEU A 114 20.15 8.00 1.59
C LEU A 114 21.30 8.70 0.86
N SER A 115 22.44 8.92 1.52
CA SER A 115 23.64 9.49 0.91
C SER A 115 24.46 8.47 0.10
N GLY A 116 24.02 7.20 0.06
CA GLY A 116 24.69 6.14 -0.70
C GLY A 116 26.00 5.65 -0.05
N GLN A 117 26.31 6.08 1.18
CA GLN A 117 27.45 5.56 1.93
C GLN A 117 27.07 4.23 2.59
N THR A 118 27.18 3.16 1.82
CA THR A 118 27.28 1.81 2.38
C THR A 118 28.68 1.67 2.96
N THR A 119 28.84 1.85 4.26
CA THR A 119 30.08 1.48 4.95
C THR A 119 30.27 -0.04 4.84
N PRO A 120 31.45 -0.54 4.40
CA PRO A 120 31.75 -1.98 4.40
C PRO A 120 31.88 -2.57 5.81
#